data_AF-A0A2T5J9B2-F1
#
_entry.id   AF-A0A2T5J9B2-F1
#
_cell.length_a   1.000
_cell.length_b   1.000
_cell.length_c   1.000
_cell.angle_alpha   90.00
_cell.angle_beta   90.00
_cell.angle_gamma   90.00
#
_symmetry.space_group_name_H-M   'P 1'
#
loop_
_entity.id
_entity.type
_entity.pdbx_description
1 polymer ?
#
loop_
_entity_poly.entity_id
_entity_poly.type
_entity_poly.pdbx_seq_one_letter_code
_entity_poly.pdbx_strand_id
1 'polypeptide(L)'
;MITNDTYQTMIPKFISSIKAGTPLLVLATAVALCSFSLKSNKYLASHQVFKADTAGKGLKDYYKNYFPIGVAVNMAAISGPQAALIGREFNSVTPENDMKMGLIHPSEHQYNWTKADAIVEFAQLHHMKIRGHNLLWHNQAPAWMFRDSSGNLVTKQVLLQRLKDHITTVVKRYKGKIYAWDVVNEAVDDSADKYLRNSLWYQICGEDFIAKAFEYAHEADPDAQLFYNDYNSEIPSKRDRICRLLKSLIDAKVPIDGVGMQGHWSLISPTPARIREAIDKYAALGIRIQITELDITVRSKQPANGAGVAPLPVDSGYTPQLAQQQADRYQSVFKIFRDYKKVITGVTFWNVSDRYSWLDSRGGGLAGGAAAGGPAGKTIVKAYPLLFDVNLQRKQAYWAVTRF
;
A
#
# COMPACT_ATOMS: atom_id res chain seq x y z
N MET A 1 -41.59 21.93 -9.21
CA MET A 1 -42.09 23.09 -9.98
C MET A 1 -41.21 23.24 -11.21
N ILE A 2 -41.80 23.22 -12.38
CA ILE A 2 -41.20 23.59 -13.67
C ILE A 2 -42.29 24.42 -14.37
N THR A 3 -41.93 25.52 -15.01
CA THR A 3 -42.87 26.42 -15.71
C THR A 3 -42.44 26.62 -17.16
N ASN A 4 -43.41 27.04 -17.97
CA ASN A 4 -43.34 27.31 -19.41
C ASN A 4 -42.22 28.35 -19.76
N ASP A 5 -41.77 28.51 -21.01
CA ASP A 5 -42.54 28.91 -22.21
C ASP A 5 -41.80 28.54 -23.52
N THR A 6 -42.47 27.94 -24.54
CA THR A 6 -43.20 28.54 -25.71
C THR A 6 -42.33 29.36 -26.69
N TYR A 7 -42.52 29.40 -28.02
CA TYR A 7 -43.39 28.72 -29.01
C TYR A 7 -42.74 28.83 -30.44
N GLN A 8 -43.15 28.18 -31.55
CA GLN A 8 -44.24 27.21 -31.79
C GLN A 8 -43.72 25.90 -32.47
N THR A 9 -43.87 25.49 -33.75
CA THR A 9 -44.53 26.04 -34.97
C THR A 9 -44.97 24.90 -35.94
N MET A 10 -45.61 25.23 -37.06
CA MET A 10 -46.32 24.34 -38.02
C MET A 10 -45.37 23.56 -38.99
N ILE A 11 -45.55 22.29 -39.43
CA ILE A 11 -46.72 21.48 -39.92
C ILE A 11 -47.13 21.89 -41.37
N PRO A 12 -47.40 20.98 -42.38
CA PRO A 12 -47.89 19.57 -42.30
C PRO A 12 -47.33 18.46 -43.26
N LYS A 13 -47.53 17.19 -42.82
CA LYS A 13 -48.07 15.95 -43.48
C LYS A 13 -47.99 15.69 -45.02
N PHE A 14 -47.80 14.40 -45.40
CA PHE A 14 -48.69 13.44 -46.15
C PHE A 14 -47.80 12.23 -46.59
N ILE A 15 -48.00 10.94 -46.26
CA ILE A 15 -49.07 9.92 -46.44
C ILE A 15 -48.94 9.05 -47.74
N SER A 16 -49.00 7.70 -47.56
CA SER A 16 -49.22 6.62 -48.57
C SER A 16 -48.08 6.23 -49.55
N SER A 17 -47.98 5.02 -50.16
CA SER A 17 -48.41 3.64 -49.78
C SER A 17 -47.89 2.55 -50.80
N ILE A 18 -48.22 1.26 -50.57
CA ILE A 18 -48.38 0.14 -51.55
C ILE A 18 -47.17 -0.80 -51.92
N LYS A 19 -47.26 -2.04 -51.36
CA LYS A 19 -47.04 -3.39 -51.94
C LYS A 19 -45.65 -3.84 -52.47
N ALA A 20 -45.57 -5.12 -52.86
CA ALA A 20 -44.34 -5.93 -52.99
C ALA A 20 -44.32 -6.82 -54.26
N GLY A 21 -43.13 -7.30 -54.65
CA GLY A 21 -42.88 -8.26 -55.74
C GLY A 21 -41.39 -8.64 -55.87
N THR A 22 -41.10 -9.82 -56.42
CA THR A 22 -39.76 -10.46 -56.60
C THR A 22 -39.42 -10.63 -58.10
N PRO A 23 -38.22 -11.12 -58.53
CA PRO A 23 -36.86 -11.13 -57.93
C PRO A 23 -35.72 -10.76 -58.96
N LEU A 24 -34.45 -11.00 -58.56
CA LEU A 24 -33.29 -11.45 -59.37
C LEU A 24 -32.23 -10.46 -59.98
N LEU A 25 -30.96 -10.72 -59.60
CA LEU A 25 -29.71 -10.77 -60.40
C LEU A 25 -28.81 -9.53 -60.71
N VAL A 26 -27.50 -9.84 -60.76
CA VAL A 26 -26.33 -9.15 -61.38
C VAL A 26 -25.55 -8.09 -60.55
N LEU A 27 -24.22 -8.14 -60.73
CA LEU A 27 -23.16 -7.32 -60.13
C LEU A 27 -23.12 -5.88 -60.65
N ALA A 28 -22.64 -4.95 -59.80
CA ALA A 28 -21.65 -3.94 -60.21
C ALA A 28 -20.86 -3.42 -58.99
N THR A 29 -19.53 -3.33 -59.09
CA THR A 29 -18.69 -2.65 -58.10
C THR A 29 -18.56 -1.16 -58.42
N ALA A 30 -18.77 -0.28 -57.45
CA ALA A 30 -18.50 1.15 -57.58
C ALA A 30 -17.71 1.67 -56.36
N VAL A 31 -16.49 2.16 -56.59
CA VAL A 31 -15.65 2.76 -55.54
C VAL A 31 -15.93 4.26 -55.45
N ALA A 32 -16.55 4.69 -54.36
CA ALA A 32 -16.81 6.10 -54.07
C ALA A 32 -15.69 6.70 -53.19
N LEU A 33 -14.70 7.34 -53.82
CA LEU A 33 -13.63 8.07 -53.15
C LEU A 33 -14.12 9.42 -52.60
N CYS A 34 -14.71 9.41 -51.41
CA CYS A 34 -15.02 10.64 -50.67
C CYS A 34 -13.75 11.20 -50.01
N SER A 35 -12.99 12.02 -50.75
CA SER A 35 -11.81 12.72 -50.26
C SER A 35 -12.16 13.82 -49.24
N PHE A 36 -12.01 13.55 -47.94
CA PHE A 36 -12.11 14.57 -46.89
C PHE A 36 -10.76 15.26 -46.64
N SER A 37 -10.77 16.59 -46.59
CA SER A 37 -9.56 17.41 -46.48
C SER A 37 -8.99 17.40 -45.07
N LEU A 38 -7.83 16.74 -44.89
CA LEU A 38 -7.06 16.78 -43.65
C LEU A 38 -6.30 18.11 -43.51
N LYS A 39 -6.90 19.08 -42.81
CA LYS A 39 -6.16 20.26 -42.34
C LYS A 39 -5.10 19.84 -41.32
N SER A 40 -3.85 19.91 -41.77
CA SER A 40 -2.61 19.63 -41.06
C SER A 40 -2.62 20.01 -39.57
N ASN A 41 -2.24 19.06 -38.71
CA ASN A 41 -1.82 19.34 -37.34
C ASN A 41 -0.42 18.74 -37.10
N LYS A 42 0.61 19.60 -36.93
CA LYS A 42 2.04 19.23 -36.98
C LYS A 42 2.56 18.63 -35.66
N TYR A 43 2.01 17.51 -35.20
CA TYR A 43 2.54 16.77 -34.03
C TYR A 43 2.41 15.24 -34.17
N LEU A 44 2.91 14.69 -35.28
CA LEU A 44 3.03 13.23 -35.48
C LEU A 44 4.42 12.84 -36.00
N ALA A 45 5.38 12.82 -35.08
CA ALA A 45 6.68 12.15 -35.23
C ALA A 45 7.13 11.59 -33.87
N SER A 46 8.04 10.62 -33.89
CA SER A 46 8.67 10.01 -32.70
C SER A 46 7.73 9.55 -31.57
N HIS A 47 6.60 8.91 -31.91
CA HIS A 47 5.98 7.90 -31.04
C HIS A 47 6.15 6.52 -31.69
N GLN A 48 7.20 5.79 -31.27
CA GLN A 48 7.21 4.35 -31.50
C GLN A 48 6.11 3.73 -30.66
N VAL A 49 5.04 3.27 -31.32
CA VAL A 49 3.99 2.48 -30.68
C VAL A 49 4.61 1.13 -30.31
N PHE A 50 5.06 1.00 -29.07
CA PHE A 50 5.34 -0.30 -28.48
C PHE A 50 4.03 -1.09 -28.51
N LYS A 51 3.97 -2.11 -29.38
CA LYS A 51 2.94 -3.14 -29.31
C LYS A 51 2.94 -3.71 -27.88
N ALA A 52 1.75 -3.97 -27.34
CA ALA A 52 1.62 -4.58 -26.02
C ALA A 52 2.20 -6.00 -26.06
N ASP A 53 3.44 -6.14 -25.60
CA ASP A 53 4.16 -7.41 -25.59
C ASP A 53 3.62 -8.33 -24.49
N THR A 54 3.09 -9.48 -24.89
CA THR A 54 2.59 -10.53 -24.01
C THR A 54 3.59 -11.68 -23.83
N ALA A 55 4.87 -11.36 -23.69
CA ALA A 55 5.93 -12.28 -23.28
C ALA A 55 6.71 -11.74 -22.06
N GLY A 56 6.36 -12.02 -20.80
CA GLY A 56 5.32 -12.91 -20.27
C GLY A 56 5.50 -13.11 -18.74
N LYS A 57 6.27 -12.23 -18.09
CA LYS A 57 6.62 -12.26 -16.67
C LYS A 57 6.17 -10.98 -15.98
N GLY A 58 5.55 -11.12 -14.81
CA GLY A 58 5.39 -10.05 -13.84
C GLY A 58 6.57 -9.96 -12.88
N LEU A 59 6.62 -8.92 -12.05
CA LEU A 59 7.69 -8.71 -11.07
C LEU A 59 7.92 -9.95 -10.17
N LYS A 60 6.83 -10.59 -9.70
CA LYS A 60 6.86 -11.86 -8.95
C LYS A 60 7.68 -12.98 -9.62
N ASP A 61 7.70 -13.07 -10.94
CA ASP A 61 8.32 -14.18 -11.67
C ASP A 61 9.85 -14.06 -11.75
N TYR A 62 10.38 -12.83 -11.60
CA TYR A 62 11.80 -12.58 -11.39
C TYR A 62 12.25 -12.94 -9.97
N TYR A 63 11.35 -12.80 -8.99
CA TYR A 63 11.65 -12.98 -7.56
C TYR A 63 11.19 -14.32 -6.97
N LYS A 64 10.58 -15.21 -7.76
CA LYS A 64 10.05 -16.51 -7.31
C LYS A 64 11.06 -17.42 -6.58
N ASN A 65 12.37 -17.27 -6.86
CA ASN A 65 13.47 -18.00 -6.20
C ASN A 65 14.15 -17.19 -5.06
N TYR A 66 13.47 -16.15 -4.57
CA TYR A 66 13.94 -15.22 -3.55
C TYR A 66 12.86 -15.01 -2.47
N PHE A 67 11.73 -14.38 -2.80
CA PHE A 67 10.64 -14.04 -1.87
C PHE A 67 9.36 -13.64 -2.61
N PRO A 68 8.18 -13.71 -1.96
CA PRO A 68 6.95 -13.09 -2.45
C PRO A 68 7.12 -11.58 -2.68
N ILE A 69 6.46 -11.09 -3.73
CA ILE A 69 6.40 -9.69 -4.13
C ILE A 69 4.97 -9.21 -3.85
N GLY A 70 4.84 -8.34 -2.85
CA GLY A 70 3.57 -7.84 -2.34
C GLY A 70 3.25 -6.40 -2.75
N VAL A 71 1.98 -6.03 -2.63
CA VAL A 71 1.51 -4.64 -2.82
C VAL A 71 0.41 -4.28 -1.83
N ALA A 72 0.44 -3.05 -1.32
CA ALA A 72 -0.64 -2.53 -0.49
C ALA A 72 -1.81 -2.04 -1.34
N VAL A 73 -3.01 -2.48 -0.99
CA VAL A 73 -4.23 -2.29 -1.77
C VAL A 73 -5.37 -1.77 -0.90
N ASN A 74 -6.33 -1.11 -1.56
CA ASN A 74 -7.61 -0.70 -1.01
C ASN A 74 -8.72 -1.03 -2.03
N MET A 75 -9.98 -0.76 -1.70
CA MET A 75 -11.13 -1.08 -2.56
C MET A 75 -11.05 -0.54 -4.00
N ALA A 76 -10.38 0.59 -4.25
CA ALA A 76 -10.20 1.16 -5.59
C ALA A 76 -9.05 0.52 -6.39
N ALA A 77 -8.17 -0.23 -5.71
CA ALA A 77 -7.07 -0.97 -6.34
C ALA A 77 -7.48 -2.36 -6.82
N ILE A 78 -8.37 -3.06 -6.08
CA ILE A 78 -8.83 -4.42 -6.40
C ILE A 78 -9.86 -4.49 -7.54
N SER A 79 -9.96 -3.47 -8.40
CA SER A 79 -10.85 -3.45 -9.57
C SER A 79 -10.20 -2.82 -10.80
N GLY A 80 -10.78 -3.11 -11.98
CA GLY A 80 -10.39 -2.49 -13.26
C GLY A 80 -8.92 -2.69 -13.64
N PRO A 81 -8.28 -1.69 -14.29
CA PRO A 81 -6.88 -1.78 -14.71
C PRO A 81 -5.88 -1.99 -13.57
N GLN A 82 -6.20 -1.59 -12.33
CA GLN A 82 -5.33 -1.84 -11.17
C GLN A 82 -5.38 -3.31 -10.76
N ALA A 83 -6.56 -3.95 -10.72
CA ALA A 83 -6.69 -5.40 -10.49
C ALA A 83 -5.86 -6.21 -11.51
N ALA A 84 -5.96 -5.87 -12.80
CA ALA A 84 -5.20 -6.54 -13.86
C ALA A 84 -3.68 -6.36 -13.69
N LEU A 85 -3.22 -5.17 -13.27
CA LEU A 85 -1.82 -4.93 -12.93
C LEU A 85 -1.38 -5.75 -11.71
N ILE A 86 -2.19 -5.78 -10.65
CA ILE A 86 -1.90 -6.52 -9.43
C ILE A 86 -1.77 -8.02 -9.73
N GLY A 87 -2.78 -8.60 -10.41
CA GLY A 87 -2.79 -9.99 -10.86
C GLY A 87 -1.60 -10.39 -11.72
N ARG A 88 -1.10 -9.46 -12.57
CA ARG A 88 0.10 -9.69 -13.38
C ARG A 88 1.38 -9.63 -12.56
N GLU A 89 1.57 -8.62 -11.73
CA GLU A 89 2.90 -8.26 -11.19
C GLU A 89 3.19 -8.87 -9.80
N PHE A 90 2.17 -9.11 -8.98
CA PHE A 90 2.32 -9.43 -7.54
C PHE A 90 1.74 -10.80 -7.17
N ASN A 91 2.21 -11.37 -6.06
CA ASN A 91 1.70 -12.62 -5.46
C ASN A 91 1.45 -12.53 -3.94
N SER A 92 1.48 -11.32 -3.38
CA SER A 92 0.97 -11.01 -2.04
C SER A 92 0.22 -9.68 -2.05
N VAL A 93 -0.72 -9.50 -1.14
CA VAL A 93 -1.35 -8.20 -0.86
C VAL A 93 -1.32 -7.86 0.62
N THR A 94 -1.43 -6.58 0.93
CA THR A 94 -1.68 -6.03 2.28
C THR A 94 -2.83 -5.03 2.20
N PRO A 95 -3.89 -5.10 3.01
CA PRO A 95 -4.89 -4.04 3.06
C PRO A 95 -4.29 -2.77 3.67
N GLU A 96 -4.19 -1.71 2.86
CA GLU A 96 -3.50 -0.45 3.19
C GLU A 96 -4.08 0.23 4.44
N ASN A 97 -5.41 0.14 4.60
CA ASN A 97 -6.13 0.68 5.75
C ASN A 97 -7.27 -0.23 6.20
N ASP A 98 -7.84 -1.03 5.30
CA ASP A 98 -9.13 -1.70 5.50
C ASP A 98 -9.10 -2.83 6.55
N MET A 99 -7.91 -3.24 7.03
CA MET A 99 -7.75 -4.14 8.19
C MET A 99 -7.27 -3.45 9.49
N LYS A 100 -7.12 -2.12 9.52
CA LYS A 100 -6.69 -1.39 10.72
C LYS A 100 -7.79 -1.34 11.78
N MET A 101 -7.39 -1.37 13.05
CA MET A 101 -8.26 -1.48 14.24
C MET A 101 -9.57 -0.68 14.14
N GLY A 102 -9.52 0.64 13.95
CA GLY A 102 -10.70 1.51 13.94
C GLY A 102 -11.57 1.45 12.68
N LEU A 103 -11.11 0.81 11.59
CA LEU A 103 -11.97 0.51 10.44
C LEU A 103 -12.65 -0.86 10.59
N ILE A 104 -11.96 -1.84 11.18
CA ILE A 104 -12.48 -3.19 11.43
C ILE A 104 -13.44 -3.24 12.62
N HIS A 105 -13.12 -2.56 13.73
CA HIS A 105 -13.82 -2.64 15.02
C HIS A 105 -14.21 -1.24 15.55
N PRO A 106 -15.03 -0.46 14.79
CA PRO A 106 -15.31 0.95 15.09
C PRO A 106 -16.02 1.21 16.43
N SER A 107 -16.81 0.26 16.94
CA SER A 107 -17.40 0.32 18.29
C SER A 107 -17.40 -1.08 18.94
N GLU A 108 -17.50 -1.13 20.28
CA GLU A 108 -17.25 -2.32 21.12
C GLU A 108 -18.06 -3.59 20.78
N HIS A 109 -19.19 -3.42 20.07
CA HIS A 109 -20.07 -4.51 19.66
C HIS A 109 -20.32 -4.52 18.14
N GLN A 110 -19.51 -3.79 17.36
CA GLN A 110 -19.71 -3.61 15.92
C GLN A 110 -18.40 -3.80 15.15
N TYR A 111 -18.38 -4.81 14.28
CA TYR A 111 -17.33 -5.01 13.30
C TYR A 111 -17.81 -4.64 11.89
N ASN A 112 -16.89 -4.14 11.06
CA ASN A 112 -17.13 -3.80 9.65
C ASN A 112 -16.17 -4.59 8.75
N TRP A 113 -16.63 -5.75 8.28
CA TRP A 113 -15.80 -6.68 7.52
C TRP A 113 -15.74 -6.38 6.02
N THR A 114 -16.74 -5.67 5.47
CA THR A 114 -17.05 -5.57 4.04
C THR A 114 -15.86 -5.28 3.12
N LYS A 115 -14.94 -4.40 3.53
CA LYS A 115 -13.79 -4.02 2.71
C LYS A 115 -12.61 -5.00 2.83
N ALA A 116 -12.39 -5.52 4.04
CA ALA A 116 -11.34 -6.49 4.30
C ALA A 116 -11.68 -7.85 3.68
N ASP A 117 -12.93 -8.30 3.81
CA ASP A 117 -13.45 -9.50 3.14
C ASP A 117 -13.25 -9.40 1.62
N ALA A 118 -13.65 -8.30 0.98
CA ALA A 118 -13.50 -8.12 -0.47
C ALA A 118 -12.03 -8.15 -0.95
N ILE A 119 -11.09 -7.62 -0.16
CA ILE A 119 -9.65 -7.70 -0.47
C ILE A 119 -9.13 -9.14 -0.26
N VAL A 120 -9.62 -9.85 0.76
CA VAL A 120 -9.31 -11.27 1.00
C VAL A 120 -9.85 -12.14 -0.14
N GLU A 121 -11.09 -11.94 -0.57
CA GLU A 121 -11.71 -12.64 -1.69
C GLU A 121 -10.96 -12.42 -3.01
N PHE A 122 -10.61 -11.16 -3.32
CA PHE A 122 -9.75 -10.81 -4.45
C PHE A 122 -8.41 -11.56 -4.40
N ALA A 123 -7.76 -11.60 -3.23
CA ALA A 123 -6.50 -12.29 -3.07
C ALA A 123 -6.63 -13.81 -3.21
N GLN A 124 -7.67 -14.42 -2.63
CA GLN A 124 -7.95 -15.86 -2.77
C GLN A 124 -8.23 -16.24 -4.24
N LEU A 125 -9.01 -15.43 -4.97
CA LEU A 125 -9.30 -15.59 -6.40
C LEU A 125 -8.05 -15.51 -7.28
N HIS A 126 -7.09 -14.66 -6.92
CA HIS A 126 -5.81 -14.53 -7.63
C HIS A 126 -4.66 -15.36 -7.03
N HIS A 127 -4.96 -16.30 -6.13
CA HIS A 127 -4.01 -17.17 -5.44
C HIS A 127 -2.83 -16.42 -4.77
N MET A 128 -3.13 -15.23 -4.22
CA MET A 128 -2.16 -14.38 -3.55
C MET A 128 -2.11 -14.65 -2.05
N LYS A 129 -0.92 -14.50 -1.48
CA LYS A 129 -0.75 -14.40 -0.03
C LYS A 129 -1.37 -13.10 0.50
N ILE A 130 -1.87 -13.12 1.73
CA ILE A 130 -2.42 -11.92 2.40
C ILE A 130 -1.62 -11.66 3.67
N ARG A 131 -1.07 -10.45 3.81
CA ARG A 131 -0.59 -9.92 5.09
C ARG A 131 -1.72 -9.13 5.75
N GLY A 132 -2.02 -9.42 7.00
CA GLY A 132 -2.98 -8.64 7.78
C GLY A 132 -2.29 -7.45 8.44
N HIS A 133 -2.77 -6.24 8.18
CA HIS A 133 -2.23 -4.99 8.70
C HIS A 133 -3.36 -4.10 9.24
N ASN A 134 -3.48 -3.88 10.55
CA ASN A 134 -2.66 -4.38 11.66
C ASN A 134 -3.54 -4.60 12.90
N LEU A 135 -3.07 -5.44 13.84
CA LEU A 135 -3.87 -5.87 15.01
C LEU A 135 -3.75 -4.93 16.21
N LEU A 136 -2.61 -4.24 16.36
CA LEU A 136 -2.38 -3.26 17.42
C LEU A 136 -1.50 -2.12 16.89
N TRP A 137 -2.05 -0.91 16.89
CA TRP A 137 -1.33 0.32 16.57
C TRP A 137 -1.74 1.45 17.51
N HIS A 138 -0.86 2.44 17.68
CA HIS A 138 -1.17 3.64 18.46
C HIS A 138 -2.02 4.65 17.67
N ASN A 139 -1.93 4.63 16.34
CA ASN A 139 -2.71 5.44 15.43
C ASN A 139 -3.92 4.63 14.91
N GLN A 140 -5.02 5.30 14.59
CA GLN A 140 -6.29 4.69 14.14
C GLN A 140 -6.88 3.62 15.08
N ALA A 141 -6.42 3.51 16.33
CA ALA A 141 -7.09 2.74 17.38
C ALA A 141 -8.38 3.46 17.82
N PRO A 142 -9.54 2.77 17.88
CA PRO A 142 -10.82 3.41 18.13
C PRO A 142 -10.98 3.80 19.61
N ALA A 143 -11.47 5.02 19.86
CA ALA A 143 -11.45 5.65 21.18
C ALA A 143 -12.19 4.86 22.28
N TRP A 144 -13.19 4.05 21.91
CA TRP A 144 -13.95 3.22 22.84
C TRP A 144 -13.06 2.21 23.59
N MET A 145 -11.98 1.70 22.97
CA MET A 145 -11.11 0.70 23.62
C MET A 145 -10.53 1.23 24.93
N PHE A 146 -10.11 2.49 24.92
CA PHE A 146 -9.40 3.13 26.04
C PHE A 146 -10.31 3.77 27.09
N ARG A 147 -11.61 3.93 26.83
CA ARG A 147 -12.52 4.70 27.68
C ARG A 147 -13.77 3.96 28.12
N ASP A 148 -14.31 4.37 29.27
CA ASP A 148 -15.63 3.94 29.76
C ASP A 148 -16.75 4.83 29.19
N SER A 149 -18.00 4.54 29.56
CA SER A 149 -19.18 5.32 29.15
C SER A 149 -19.27 6.72 29.76
N SER A 150 -18.45 7.02 30.79
CA SER A 150 -18.29 8.37 31.36
C SER A 150 -17.09 9.12 30.77
N GLY A 151 -16.33 8.50 29.87
CA GLY A 151 -15.15 9.07 29.22
C GLY A 151 -13.85 8.97 30.01
N ASN A 152 -13.81 8.28 31.17
CA ASN A 152 -12.56 8.05 31.91
C ASN A 152 -11.68 7.03 31.18
N LEU A 153 -10.38 6.97 31.51
CA LEU A 153 -9.52 5.88 31.03
C LEU A 153 -9.85 4.57 31.76
N VAL A 154 -9.94 3.46 31.03
CA VAL A 154 -10.21 2.14 31.62
C VAL A 154 -8.96 1.53 32.27
N THR A 155 -9.17 0.51 33.11
CA THR A 155 -8.07 -0.21 33.76
C THR A 155 -7.27 -1.09 32.79
N LYS A 156 -6.03 -1.43 33.16
CA LYS A 156 -5.17 -2.40 32.45
C LYS A 156 -5.91 -3.70 32.10
N GLN A 157 -6.72 -4.23 33.02
CA GLN A 157 -7.49 -5.46 32.81
C GLN A 157 -8.54 -5.30 31.71
N VAL A 158 -9.31 -4.21 31.73
CA VAL A 158 -10.34 -3.94 30.72
C VAL A 158 -9.72 -3.68 29.35
N LEU A 159 -8.62 -2.93 29.26
CA LEU A 159 -7.95 -2.67 27.98
C LEU A 159 -7.31 -3.94 27.39
N LEU A 160 -6.68 -4.79 28.21
CA LEU A 160 -6.12 -6.07 27.76
C LEU A 160 -7.22 -7.06 27.33
N GLN A 161 -8.38 -7.07 28.02
CA GLN A 161 -9.52 -7.90 27.61
C GLN A 161 -10.09 -7.44 26.26
N ARG A 162 -10.37 -6.14 26.10
CA ARG A 162 -10.84 -5.55 24.84
C ARG A 162 -9.85 -5.79 23.67
N LEU A 163 -8.55 -5.75 23.97
CA LEU A 163 -7.50 -6.12 23.01
C LEU A 163 -7.55 -7.61 22.66
N LYS A 164 -7.70 -8.50 23.65
CA LYS A 164 -7.83 -9.94 23.42
C LYS A 164 -9.04 -10.26 22.55
N ASP A 165 -10.18 -9.66 22.82
CA ASP A 165 -11.41 -9.89 22.07
C ASP A 165 -11.29 -9.37 20.63
N HIS A 166 -10.72 -8.17 20.43
CA HIS A 166 -10.42 -7.66 19.09
C HIS A 166 -9.49 -8.60 18.30
N ILE A 167 -8.33 -8.94 18.85
CA ILE A 167 -7.36 -9.81 18.19
C ILE A 167 -7.97 -11.18 17.90
N THR A 168 -8.63 -11.78 18.90
CA THR A 168 -9.23 -13.11 18.77
C THR A 168 -10.30 -13.15 17.69
N THR A 169 -11.20 -12.16 17.62
CA THR A 169 -12.25 -12.11 16.59
C THR A 169 -11.69 -11.87 15.20
N VAL A 170 -10.75 -10.94 15.05
CA VAL A 170 -10.17 -10.59 13.74
C VAL A 170 -9.29 -11.71 13.19
N VAL A 171 -8.41 -12.29 14.02
CA VAL A 171 -7.54 -13.39 13.60
C VAL A 171 -8.35 -14.65 13.30
N LYS A 172 -9.33 -15.04 14.14
CA LYS A 172 -10.17 -16.22 13.87
C LYS A 172 -11.03 -16.08 12.61
N ARG A 173 -11.49 -14.88 12.24
CA ARG A 173 -12.23 -14.66 10.97
C ARG A 173 -11.39 -15.02 9.75
N TYR A 174 -10.09 -14.73 9.79
CA TYR A 174 -9.18 -14.90 8.66
C TYR A 174 -8.18 -16.04 8.85
N LYS A 175 -8.41 -16.94 9.83
CA LYS A 175 -7.56 -18.11 10.10
C LYS A 175 -7.38 -18.96 8.83
N GLY A 176 -6.14 -19.30 8.53
CA GLY A 176 -5.77 -20.04 7.32
C GLY A 176 -5.93 -19.28 5.99
N LYS A 177 -6.39 -18.01 6.00
CA LYS A 177 -6.41 -17.11 4.82
C LYS A 177 -5.24 -16.12 4.85
N ILE A 178 -4.96 -15.56 6.01
CA ILE A 178 -3.84 -14.64 6.23
C ILE A 178 -2.63 -15.44 6.70
N TYR A 179 -1.49 -15.30 6.01
CA TYR A 179 -0.27 -16.07 6.32
C TYR A 179 0.63 -15.36 7.33
N ALA A 180 0.47 -14.04 7.47
CA ALA A 180 1.28 -13.21 8.35
C ALA A 180 0.48 -12.00 8.86
N TRP A 181 0.65 -11.66 10.14
CA TRP A 181 0.06 -10.49 10.78
C TRP A 181 1.12 -9.50 11.23
N ASP A 182 0.93 -8.22 10.92
CA ASP A 182 1.55 -7.13 11.68
C ASP A 182 0.78 -7.02 13.00
N VAL A 183 1.27 -7.74 14.02
CA VAL A 183 0.58 -7.85 15.32
C VAL A 183 0.68 -6.54 16.10
N VAL A 184 1.89 -5.97 16.13
CA VAL A 184 2.17 -4.70 16.81
C VAL A 184 2.92 -3.79 15.84
N ASN A 185 2.37 -2.60 15.62
CA ASN A 185 2.91 -1.60 14.71
C ASN A 185 3.44 -0.38 15.48
N GLU A 186 4.68 0.04 15.19
CA GLU A 186 5.28 1.33 15.60
C GLU A 186 5.25 1.64 17.11
N ALA A 187 5.45 0.61 17.96
CA ALA A 187 5.42 0.77 19.42
C ALA A 187 6.71 1.38 20.00
N VAL A 188 7.83 1.35 19.29
CA VAL A 188 9.07 2.04 19.70
C VAL A 188 8.99 3.53 19.33
N ASP A 189 9.40 4.39 20.25
CA ASP A 189 9.42 5.84 20.05
C ASP A 189 10.52 6.23 19.04
N ASP A 190 10.38 7.37 18.36
CA ASP A 190 11.42 7.87 17.45
C ASP A 190 12.53 8.62 18.20
N SER A 191 12.21 9.32 19.30
CA SER A 191 13.17 10.13 20.06
C SER A 191 14.30 9.28 20.67
N ALA A 192 15.53 9.81 20.73
CA ALA A 192 16.72 9.03 21.11
C ALA A 192 16.69 8.52 22.57
N ASP A 193 16.03 9.29 23.44
CA ASP A 193 15.89 9.13 24.89
C ASP A 193 14.77 8.18 25.34
N LYS A 194 13.82 7.85 24.45
CA LYS A 194 12.61 7.07 24.79
C LYS A 194 12.68 5.63 24.28
N TYR A 195 12.08 4.72 25.04
CA TYR A 195 11.99 3.30 24.66
C TYR A 195 10.70 3.02 23.89
N LEU A 196 9.58 2.83 24.58
CA LEU A 196 8.27 2.71 23.95
C LEU A 196 7.61 4.09 23.78
N ARG A 197 6.80 4.20 22.72
CA ARG A 197 6.00 5.38 22.38
C ARG A 197 4.94 5.62 23.44
N ASN A 198 4.83 6.87 23.90
CA ASN A 198 3.86 7.30 24.92
C ASN A 198 2.39 7.31 24.40
N SER A 199 1.87 6.12 24.11
CA SER A 199 0.52 5.83 23.63
C SER A 199 -0.42 5.45 24.79
N LEU A 200 -1.73 5.50 24.57
CA LEU A 200 -2.71 5.03 25.58
C LEU A 200 -2.53 3.55 25.94
N TRP A 201 -2.08 2.71 24.99
CA TRP A 201 -1.67 1.32 25.26
C TRP A 201 -0.57 1.26 26.34
N TYR A 202 0.50 2.04 26.17
CA TYR A 202 1.61 2.07 27.12
C TYR A 202 1.21 2.71 28.46
N GLN A 203 0.47 3.83 28.44
CA GLN A 203 0.03 4.53 29.65
C GLN A 203 -0.89 3.69 30.54
N ILE A 204 -1.74 2.84 29.96
CA ILE A 204 -2.71 2.03 30.69
C ILE A 204 -2.15 0.63 31.03
N CYS A 205 -1.35 0.02 30.15
CA CYS A 205 -0.89 -1.37 30.33
C CYS A 205 0.58 -1.53 30.78
N GLY A 206 1.44 -0.52 30.65
CA GLY A 206 2.90 -0.72 30.74
C GLY A 206 3.46 -1.39 29.48
N GLU A 207 4.54 -2.18 29.59
CA GLU A 207 5.14 -2.88 28.45
C GLU A 207 4.32 -4.13 28.01
N ASP A 208 3.50 -4.69 28.90
CA ASP A 208 2.79 -5.97 28.73
C ASP A 208 1.95 -6.09 27.45
N PHE A 209 1.39 -4.97 26.95
CA PHE A 209 0.45 -5.01 25.82
C PHE A 209 1.08 -5.60 24.56
N ILE A 210 2.40 -5.46 24.39
CA ILE A 210 3.13 -5.99 23.24
C ILE A 210 3.15 -7.52 23.31
N ALA A 211 3.67 -8.09 24.41
CA ALA A 211 3.71 -9.54 24.61
C ALA A 211 2.31 -10.17 24.54
N LYS A 212 1.33 -9.55 25.20
CA LYS A 212 -0.06 -10.01 25.21
C LYS A 212 -0.70 -10.00 23.82
N ALA A 213 -0.41 -9.02 22.97
CA ALA A 213 -0.92 -9.01 21.59
C ALA A 213 -0.41 -10.21 20.76
N PHE A 214 0.88 -10.56 20.90
CA PHE A 214 1.46 -11.75 20.26
C PHE A 214 0.87 -13.05 20.81
N GLU A 215 0.75 -13.19 22.13
CA GLU A 215 0.08 -14.33 22.76
C GLU A 215 -1.36 -14.51 22.21
N TYR A 216 -2.17 -13.44 22.21
CA TYR A 216 -3.56 -13.50 21.76
C TYR A 216 -3.70 -13.81 20.26
N ALA A 217 -2.76 -13.34 19.43
CA ALA A 217 -2.75 -13.66 18.01
C ALA A 217 -2.39 -15.14 17.78
N HIS A 218 -1.43 -15.68 18.52
CA HIS A 218 -1.05 -17.09 18.45
C HIS A 218 -2.14 -18.03 19.01
N GLU A 219 -2.80 -17.66 20.12
CA GLU A 219 -3.98 -18.36 20.63
C GLU A 219 -5.13 -18.44 19.60
N ALA A 220 -5.23 -17.45 18.72
CA ALA A 220 -6.29 -17.33 17.72
C ALA A 220 -5.97 -18.07 16.41
N ASP A 221 -4.74 -17.98 15.92
CA ASP A 221 -4.23 -18.76 14.79
C ASP A 221 -2.74 -19.12 14.95
N PRO A 222 -2.41 -20.31 15.48
CA PRO A 222 -1.01 -20.75 15.65
C PRO A 222 -0.22 -20.91 14.35
N ASP A 223 -0.90 -21.00 13.20
CA ASP A 223 -0.31 -21.26 11.88
C ASP A 223 0.11 -19.96 11.15
N ALA A 224 -0.35 -18.80 11.63
CA ALA A 224 -0.07 -17.50 11.05
C ALA A 224 1.22 -16.88 11.61
N GLN A 225 2.08 -16.35 10.73
CA GLN A 225 3.36 -15.78 11.13
C GLN A 225 3.21 -14.41 11.80
N LEU A 226 3.77 -14.22 12.99
CA LEU A 226 3.52 -13.03 13.79
C LEU A 226 4.70 -12.03 13.74
N PHE A 227 4.43 -10.81 13.28
CA PHE A 227 5.44 -9.76 13.06
C PHE A 227 5.25 -8.53 13.95
N TYR A 228 6.38 -7.94 14.37
CA TYR A 228 6.48 -6.54 14.80
C TYR A 228 6.86 -5.66 13.60
N ASN A 229 6.15 -4.56 13.33
CA ASN A 229 6.36 -3.72 12.13
C ASN A 229 6.66 -2.25 12.50
N ASP A 230 7.65 -1.61 11.85
CA ASP A 230 8.03 -0.22 12.18
C ASP A 230 8.83 0.51 11.07
N TYR A 231 8.66 1.83 10.97
CA TYR A 231 9.49 2.73 10.15
C TYR A 231 10.74 3.19 10.90
N ASN A 232 11.72 3.74 10.17
CA ASN A 232 13.04 4.11 10.69
C ASN A 232 13.75 2.93 11.41
N SER A 233 13.33 1.69 11.15
CA SER A 233 13.84 0.46 11.78
C SER A 233 15.28 0.15 11.35
N GLU A 234 15.83 0.89 10.40
CA GLU A 234 17.22 0.91 9.99
C GLU A 234 18.04 2.09 10.56
N ILE A 235 17.41 3.07 11.21
CA ILE A 235 18.09 4.21 11.82
C ILE A 235 18.72 3.75 13.15
N PRO A 236 20.05 3.84 13.33
CA PRO A 236 20.76 3.12 14.41
C PRO A 236 20.17 3.25 15.82
N SER A 237 19.72 4.45 16.22
CA SER A 237 19.10 4.69 17.53
C SER A 237 17.78 3.92 17.73
N LYS A 238 16.87 3.97 16.74
CA LYS A 238 15.58 3.28 16.80
C LYS A 238 15.75 1.78 16.55
N ARG A 239 16.56 1.40 15.56
CA ARG A 239 16.98 0.02 15.25
C ARG A 239 17.43 -0.71 16.52
N ASP A 240 18.35 -0.13 17.27
CA ASP A 240 18.95 -0.82 18.42
C ASP A 240 17.96 -0.95 19.60
N ARG A 241 16.96 -0.07 19.71
CA ARG A 241 15.81 -0.23 20.62
C ARG A 241 14.81 -1.28 20.15
N ILE A 242 14.53 -1.37 18.85
CA ILE A 242 13.71 -2.43 18.28
C ILE A 242 14.40 -3.79 18.50
N CYS A 243 15.72 -3.89 18.30
CA CYS A 243 16.49 -5.09 18.63
C CYS A 243 16.38 -5.48 20.11
N ARG A 244 16.42 -4.50 21.05
CA ARG A 244 16.17 -4.75 22.48
C ARG A 244 14.76 -5.30 22.72
N LEU A 245 13.74 -4.69 22.13
CA LEU A 245 12.35 -5.14 22.26
C LEU A 245 12.18 -6.57 21.74
N LEU A 246 12.58 -6.83 20.49
CA LEU A 246 12.51 -8.13 19.86
C LEU A 246 13.24 -9.19 20.69
N LYS A 247 14.48 -8.92 21.15
CA LYS A 247 15.21 -9.85 22.01
C LYS A 247 14.46 -10.12 23.31
N SER A 248 13.89 -9.11 23.97
CA SER A 248 13.14 -9.31 25.22
C SER A 248 11.88 -10.20 25.04
N LEU A 249 11.20 -10.10 23.90
CA LEU A 249 10.07 -10.96 23.54
C LEU A 249 10.54 -12.41 23.29
N ILE A 250 11.64 -12.60 22.55
CA ILE A 250 12.24 -13.91 22.25
C ILE A 250 12.74 -14.60 23.52
N ASP A 251 13.47 -13.88 24.39
CA ASP A 251 13.96 -14.37 25.68
C ASP A 251 12.81 -14.81 26.59
N ALA A 252 11.69 -14.07 26.56
CA ALA A 252 10.45 -14.39 27.28
C ALA A 252 9.59 -15.48 26.60
N LYS A 253 10.02 -16.04 25.46
CA LYS A 253 9.31 -17.05 24.66
C LYS A 253 7.93 -16.60 24.15
N VAL A 254 7.76 -15.30 23.93
CA VAL A 254 6.58 -14.76 23.24
C VAL A 254 6.58 -15.26 21.79
N PRO A 255 5.43 -15.68 21.23
CA PRO A 255 5.36 -16.18 19.85
C PRO A 255 5.55 -15.03 18.84
N ILE A 256 6.79 -14.82 18.39
CA ILE A 256 7.16 -13.83 17.38
C ILE A 256 8.04 -14.47 16.30
N ASP A 257 7.62 -14.35 15.04
CA ASP A 257 8.24 -14.98 13.87
C ASP A 257 9.23 -14.07 13.14
N GLY A 258 9.12 -12.76 13.31
CA GLY A 258 9.85 -11.81 12.49
C GLY A 258 9.61 -10.33 12.75
N VAL A 259 10.36 -9.52 11.99
CA VAL A 259 10.26 -8.06 11.96
C VAL A 259 9.93 -7.55 10.55
N GLY A 260 8.96 -6.65 10.48
CA GLY A 260 8.62 -5.85 9.32
C GLY A 260 9.40 -4.53 9.33
N MET A 261 10.26 -4.35 8.34
CA MET A 261 10.89 -3.07 8.05
C MET A 261 10.03 -2.34 7.02
N GLN A 262 9.31 -1.29 7.42
CA GLN A 262 8.39 -0.58 6.52
C GLN A 262 9.09 -0.13 5.23
N GLY A 263 10.19 0.61 5.34
CA GLY A 263 11.02 0.95 4.18
C GLY A 263 10.62 2.23 3.44
N HIS A 264 9.95 3.17 4.12
CA HIS A 264 9.59 4.50 3.60
C HIS A 264 10.81 5.41 3.39
N TRP A 265 11.45 5.27 2.24
CA TRP A 265 12.81 5.75 1.96
C TRP A 265 12.85 6.87 0.91
N SER A 266 14.03 7.46 0.71
CA SER A 266 14.27 8.43 -0.37
C SER A 266 15.44 8.02 -1.25
N LEU A 267 15.73 8.83 -2.28
CA LEU A 267 16.90 8.69 -3.15
C LEU A 267 18.24 8.61 -2.39
N ILE A 268 18.35 9.27 -1.24
CA ILE A 268 19.63 9.48 -0.52
C ILE A 268 19.69 8.85 0.89
N SER A 269 18.56 8.48 1.49
CA SER A 269 18.50 7.96 2.85
C SER A 269 17.47 6.83 2.97
N PRO A 270 17.76 5.76 3.73
CA PRO A 270 19.01 5.40 4.41
C PRO A 270 20.15 5.06 3.43
N THR A 271 21.41 5.07 3.88
CA THR A 271 22.52 4.55 3.06
C THR A 271 22.40 3.03 2.88
N PRO A 272 22.93 2.45 1.77
CA PRO A 272 22.98 1.00 1.59
C PRO A 272 23.61 0.25 2.78
N ALA A 273 24.65 0.83 3.41
CA ALA A 273 25.28 0.27 4.61
C ALA A 273 24.30 0.13 5.80
N ARG A 274 23.53 1.20 6.11
CA ARG A 274 22.54 1.15 7.21
C ARG A 274 21.45 0.11 6.98
N ILE A 275 21.03 -0.09 5.73
CA ILE A 275 20.08 -1.17 5.38
C ILE A 275 20.69 -2.54 5.69
N ARG A 276 21.95 -2.78 5.29
CA ARG A 276 22.67 -4.03 5.60
C ARG A 276 22.81 -4.25 7.10
N GLU A 277 23.36 -3.28 7.83
CA GLU A 277 23.52 -3.36 9.30
C GLU A 277 22.19 -3.67 10.02
N ALA A 278 21.07 -3.14 9.53
CA ALA A 278 19.75 -3.41 10.09
C ALA A 278 19.33 -4.87 9.85
N ILE A 279 19.46 -5.35 8.61
CA ILE A 279 19.18 -6.75 8.26
C ILE A 279 20.10 -7.69 9.05
N ASP A 280 21.38 -7.38 9.17
CA ASP A 280 22.36 -8.16 9.95
C ASP A 280 21.95 -8.26 11.44
N LYS A 281 21.60 -7.13 12.07
CA LYS A 281 21.18 -7.13 13.49
C LYS A 281 19.87 -7.87 13.73
N TYR A 282 18.89 -7.76 12.83
CA TYR A 282 17.63 -8.50 12.97
C TYR A 282 17.80 -10.00 12.68
N ALA A 283 18.63 -10.37 11.70
CA ALA A 283 18.96 -11.76 11.41
C ALA A 283 19.72 -12.44 12.57
N ALA A 284 20.57 -11.68 13.29
CA ALA A 284 21.27 -12.17 14.47
C ALA A 284 20.35 -12.53 15.66
N LEU A 285 19.08 -12.13 15.63
CA LEU A 285 18.06 -12.56 16.60
C LEU A 285 17.39 -13.90 16.22
N GLY A 286 17.74 -14.50 15.08
CA GLY A 286 17.19 -15.78 14.60
C GLY A 286 15.78 -15.69 13.98
N ILE A 287 15.23 -14.49 13.85
CA ILE A 287 13.87 -14.25 13.33
C ILE A 287 13.86 -13.93 11.83
N ARG A 288 12.69 -14.02 11.20
CA ARG A 288 12.50 -13.68 9.78
C ARG A 288 12.40 -12.16 9.59
N ILE A 289 12.79 -11.68 8.42
CA ILE A 289 12.66 -10.27 8.03
C ILE A 289 11.69 -10.17 6.86
N GLN A 290 10.86 -9.13 6.84
CA GLN A 290 10.11 -8.72 5.66
C GLN A 290 10.26 -7.22 5.44
N ILE A 291 10.28 -6.81 4.17
CA ILE A 291 10.14 -5.41 3.80
C ILE A 291 8.65 -5.20 3.51
N THR A 292 7.98 -4.33 4.24
CA THR A 292 6.51 -4.38 4.39
C THR A 292 5.77 -3.25 3.68
N GLU A 293 6.39 -2.08 3.54
CA GLU A 293 5.74 -0.84 3.08
C GLU A 293 6.67 -0.03 2.13
N LEU A 294 7.39 -0.73 1.25
CA LEU A 294 8.48 -0.16 0.46
C LEU A 294 8.00 0.93 -0.51
N ASP A 295 8.51 2.13 -0.32
CA ASP A 295 8.43 3.24 -1.26
C ASP A 295 9.73 4.06 -1.24
N ILE A 296 10.10 4.66 -2.38
CA ILE A 296 11.34 5.43 -2.50
C ILE A 296 11.05 6.77 -3.16
N THR A 297 10.69 7.77 -2.34
CA THR A 297 10.28 9.08 -2.84
C THR A 297 11.41 9.86 -3.51
N VAL A 298 11.08 10.51 -4.63
CA VAL A 298 11.96 11.48 -5.31
C VAL A 298 11.98 12.84 -4.62
N ARG A 299 11.02 13.10 -3.72
CA ARG A 299 10.98 14.33 -2.91
C ARG A 299 12.07 14.27 -1.85
N SER A 300 12.82 15.36 -1.68
CA SER A 300 13.70 15.53 -0.53
C SER A 300 12.88 15.54 0.76
N LYS A 301 13.25 14.69 1.73
CA LYS A 301 12.75 14.82 3.11
C LYS A 301 13.29 16.14 3.66
N GLN A 302 12.41 17.03 4.13
CA GLN A 302 12.80 18.08 5.05
C GLN A 302 13.46 17.44 6.28
N PRO A 303 14.52 18.02 6.86
CA PRO A 303 15.13 17.48 8.07
C PRO A 303 14.10 17.45 9.22
N ALA A 304 14.11 16.38 10.00
CA ALA A 304 13.13 16.13 11.07
C ALA A 304 13.44 16.89 12.38
N ASN A 305 13.94 18.13 12.27
CA ASN A 305 14.50 18.91 13.38
C ASN A 305 13.60 20.09 13.83
N GLY A 306 12.29 20.01 13.60
CA GLY A 306 11.30 20.93 14.19
C GLY A 306 11.29 22.37 13.67
N ALA A 307 12.19 22.73 12.75
CA ALA A 307 12.15 24.01 12.06
C ALA A 307 10.88 24.14 11.21
N GLY A 308 10.38 25.37 11.04
CA GLY A 308 9.10 25.67 10.40
C GLY A 308 8.97 25.13 8.97
N VAL A 309 7.73 24.89 8.54
CA VAL A 309 7.40 24.32 7.22
C VAL A 309 7.80 25.29 6.10
N ALA A 310 9.05 25.19 5.64
CA ALA A 310 9.45 25.76 4.37
C ALA A 310 8.57 25.17 3.25
N PRO A 311 8.09 25.99 2.29
CA PRO A 311 7.27 25.50 1.19
C PRO A 311 7.90 24.30 0.50
N LEU A 312 7.07 23.35 0.07
CA LEU A 312 7.54 22.29 -0.80
C LEU A 312 8.14 22.94 -2.05
N PRO A 313 9.32 22.49 -2.53
CA PRO A 313 9.84 22.93 -3.82
C PRO A 313 8.77 22.77 -4.90
N VAL A 314 8.76 23.71 -5.85
CA VAL A 314 7.89 23.63 -7.03
C VAL A 314 8.06 22.25 -7.66
N ASP A 315 6.94 21.56 -7.93
CA ASP A 315 6.97 20.22 -8.52
C ASP A 315 7.60 20.30 -9.91
N SER A 316 8.87 19.92 -10.01
CA SER A 316 9.63 19.85 -11.27
C SER A 316 9.23 18.64 -12.12
N GLY A 317 8.24 17.86 -11.66
CA GLY A 317 7.79 16.63 -12.28
C GLY A 317 8.77 15.48 -12.08
N TYR A 318 8.40 14.31 -12.60
CA TYR A 318 9.27 13.15 -12.66
C TYR A 318 10.27 13.30 -13.82
N THR A 319 11.32 14.10 -13.60
CA THR A 319 12.34 14.38 -14.64
C THR A 319 13.16 13.13 -14.98
N PRO A 320 13.78 13.06 -16.18
CA PRO A 320 14.69 11.95 -16.53
C PRO A 320 15.84 11.75 -15.54
N GLN A 321 16.33 12.83 -14.89
CA GLN A 321 17.36 12.76 -13.85
C GLN A 321 16.83 12.07 -12.58
N LEU A 322 15.63 12.44 -12.12
CA LEU A 322 14.98 11.77 -10.99
C LEU A 322 14.65 10.31 -11.32
N ALA A 323 14.29 10.02 -12.57
CA ALA A 323 14.03 8.66 -13.04
C ALA A 323 15.27 7.76 -13.02
N GLN A 324 16.43 8.29 -13.43
CA GLN A 324 17.72 7.61 -13.32
C GLN A 324 18.10 7.40 -11.85
N GLN A 325 18.08 8.46 -11.03
CA GLN A 325 18.42 8.39 -9.61
C GLN A 325 17.53 7.40 -8.83
N GLN A 326 16.23 7.38 -9.12
CA GLN A 326 15.30 6.42 -8.52
C GLN A 326 15.58 4.98 -9.01
N ALA A 327 15.94 4.79 -10.29
CA ALA A 327 16.31 3.50 -10.82
C ALA A 327 17.58 2.93 -10.18
N ASP A 328 18.64 3.72 -10.09
CA ASP A 328 19.91 3.35 -9.45
C ASP A 328 19.69 3.00 -7.96
N ARG A 329 18.89 3.83 -7.28
CA ARG A 329 18.50 3.62 -5.88
C ARG A 329 17.73 2.32 -5.68
N TYR A 330 16.71 2.06 -6.51
CA TYR A 330 15.95 0.80 -6.44
C TYR A 330 16.80 -0.42 -6.80
N GLN A 331 17.71 -0.32 -7.78
CA GLN A 331 18.65 -1.39 -8.13
C GLN A 331 19.57 -1.73 -6.96
N SER A 332 20.13 -0.70 -6.30
CA SER A 332 20.98 -0.84 -5.11
C SER A 332 20.23 -1.53 -3.97
N VAL A 333 19.02 -1.05 -3.66
CA VAL A 333 18.13 -1.62 -2.63
C VAL A 333 17.78 -3.08 -2.93
N PHE A 334 17.31 -3.40 -4.14
CA PHE A 334 16.94 -4.78 -4.49
C PHE A 334 18.16 -5.71 -4.61
N LYS A 335 19.37 -5.20 -4.90
CA LYS A 335 20.59 -6.02 -4.77
C LYS A 335 20.77 -6.45 -3.31
N ILE A 336 20.60 -5.55 -2.34
CA ILE A 336 20.65 -5.92 -0.91
C ILE A 336 19.62 -7.01 -0.62
N PHE A 337 18.36 -6.85 -1.06
CA PHE A 337 17.34 -7.87 -0.81
C PHE A 337 17.68 -9.24 -1.41
N ARG A 338 18.26 -9.27 -2.63
CA ARG A 338 18.74 -10.52 -3.26
C ARG A 338 19.95 -11.12 -2.55
N ASP A 339 20.87 -10.31 -2.04
CA ASP A 339 22.01 -10.76 -1.24
C ASP A 339 21.52 -11.44 0.07
N TYR A 340 20.48 -10.87 0.71
CA TYR A 340 19.92 -11.33 1.99
C TYR A 340 18.72 -12.29 1.86
N LYS A 341 18.55 -12.96 0.72
CA LYS A 341 17.41 -13.87 0.45
C LYS A 341 17.26 -15.09 1.37
N LYS A 342 18.22 -15.32 2.28
CA LYS A 342 18.12 -16.34 3.34
C LYS A 342 17.28 -15.90 4.54
N VAL A 343 17.13 -14.58 4.74
CA VAL A 343 16.47 -13.99 5.93
C VAL A 343 15.33 -13.03 5.56
N ILE A 344 15.39 -12.40 4.38
CA ILE A 344 14.26 -11.64 3.83
C ILE A 344 13.28 -12.60 3.17
N THR A 345 12.06 -12.66 3.71
CA THR A 345 11.02 -13.64 3.36
C THR A 345 9.81 -13.03 2.63
N GLY A 346 9.87 -11.73 2.32
CA GLY A 346 8.84 -10.98 1.61
C GLY A 346 9.27 -9.54 1.35
N VAL A 347 8.89 -8.97 0.21
CA VAL A 347 9.06 -7.55 -0.12
C VAL A 347 7.74 -7.00 -0.67
N THR A 348 7.15 -6.04 0.02
CA THR A 348 5.84 -5.44 -0.28
C THR A 348 6.00 -3.94 -0.54
N PHE A 349 5.35 -3.43 -1.59
CA PHE A 349 5.32 -2.01 -1.94
C PHE A 349 4.10 -1.30 -1.34
N TRP A 350 4.24 -0.06 -0.88
CA TRP A 350 3.11 0.71 -0.35
C TRP A 350 2.41 1.53 -1.45
N ASN A 351 1.18 1.12 -1.77
CA ASN A 351 0.38 1.48 -2.96
C ASN A 351 0.91 0.86 -4.28
N VAL A 352 0.03 0.85 -5.30
CA VAL A 352 0.23 0.12 -6.57
C VAL A 352 1.05 0.90 -7.60
N SER A 353 0.85 2.22 -7.68
CA SER A 353 1.46 3.07 -8.72
C SER A 353 1.46 4.54 -8.31
N ASP A 354 2.30 5.34 -8.95
CA ASP A 354 2.39 6.79 -8.74
C ASP A 354 1.08 7.55 -8.98
N ARG A 355 0.04 6.92 -9.56
CA ARG A 355 -1.32 7.47 -9.66
C ARG A 355 -1.86 7.85 -8.29
N TYR A 356 -1.67 6.97 -7.31
CA TYR A 356 -2.08 7.16 -5.91
C TYR A 356 -0.94 6.69 -5.01
N SER A 357 -0.17 7.63 -4.47
CA SER A 357 0.70 7.36 -3.33
C SER A 357 0.21 8.15 -2.12
N TRP A 358 0.27 7.53 -0.94
CA TRP A 358 0.04 8.18 0.34
C TRP A 358 0.99 9.36 0.61
N LEU A 359 2.17 9.37 -0.05
CA LEU A 359 3.15 10.45 0.00
C LEU A 359 2.84 11.64 -0.93
N ASP A 360 1.78 11.61 -1.73
CA ASP A 360 1.30 12.78 -2.49
C ASP A 360 0.88 13.91 -1.51
N SER A 361 1.11 15.18 -1.84
CA SER A 361 0.90 16.30 -0.90
C SER A 361 -0.57 16.71 -0.67
N ARG A 362 -1.43 15.76 -0.27
CA ARG A 362 -2.87 15.96 -0.05
C ARG A 362 -3.21 16.45 1.36
N GLY A 363 -2.36 17.30 1.94
CA GLY A 363 -2.45 17.73 3.35
C GLY A 363 -1.78 16.78 4.34
N GLY A 364 -1.52 15.53 3.96
CA GLY A 364 -0.54 14.67 4.64
C GLY A 364 0.89 15.18 4.38
N GLY A 365 1.69 15.24 5.45
CA GLY A 365 3.14 15.44 5.36
C GLY A 365 3.87 14.14 5.01
N LEU A 366 5.21 14.16 5.02
CA LEU A 366 6.06 12.97 4.87
C LEU A 366 6.10 12.13 6.18
N ALA A 367 4.96 12.01 6.88
CA ALA A 367 4.85 11.73 8.31
C ALA A 367 3.70 10.79 8.71
N GLY A 368 3.31 9.88 7.82
CA GLY A 368 2.33 8.81 8.06
C GLY A 368 0.87 9.14 7.70
N GLY A 369 0.19 8.17 7.06
CA GLY A 369 -1.27 8.02 7.11
C GLY A 369 -2.07 8.42 5.86
N ALA A 370 -2.96 7.52 5.42
CA ALA A 370 -3.92 7.75 4.33
C ALA A 370 -5.10 8.66 4.69
N ALA A 371 -5.00 9.43 5.79
CA ALA A 371 -5.99 10.42 6.22
C ALA A 371 -5.87 11.76 5.47
N ALA A 372 -5.08 11.80 4.38
CA ALA A 372 -4.77 12.98 3.57
C ALA A 372 -5.95 13.39 2.65
N GLY A 373 -7.12 13.64 3.25
CA GLY A 373 -8.28 14.28 2.63
C GLY A 373 -8.11 15.79 2.58
N GLY A 374 -7.10 16.27 1.86
CA GLY A 374 -6.81 17.70 1.75
C GLY A 374 -7.96 18.49 1.11
N PRO A 375 -8.15 19.77 1.49
CA PRO A 375 -9.23 20.58 0.94
C PRO A 375 -9.10 20.72 -0.58
N ALA A 376 -10.24 20.66 -1.27
CA ALA A 376 -10.32 20.78 -2.72
C ALA A 376 -9.67 22.09 -3.19
N GLY A 377 -8.97 22.04 -4.33
CA GLY A 377 -8.28 23.19 -4.93
C GLY A 377 -6.78 23.32 -4.62
N LYS A 378 -6.19 22.46 -3.77
CA LYS A 378 -4.72 22.41 -3.62
C LYS A 378 -4.06 21.59 -4.74
N THR A 379 -3.02 22.15 -5.36
CA THR A 379 -2.12 21.42 -6.27
C THR A 379 -1.48 20.23 -5.55
N ILE A 380 -1.61 19.03 -6.12
CA ILE A 380 -1.03 17.81 -5.57
C ILE A 380 0.42 17.69 -6.07
N VAL A 381 1.39 17.99 -5.21
CA VAL A 381 2.81 17.67 -5.46
C VAL A 381 3.00 16.16 -5.34
N LYS A 382 3.56 15.54 -6.38
CA LYS A 382 3.71 14.09 -6.50
C LYS A 382 4.98 13.59 -5.82
N ALA A 383 4.89 12.41 -5.19
CA ALA A 383 6.05 11.73 -4.60
C ALA A 383 6.78 10.78 -5.57
N TYR A 384 6.09 10.40 -6.65
CA TYR A 384 6.52 9.41 -7.66
C TYR A 384 7.26 8.18 -7.10
N PRO A 385 6.86 7.55 -5.99
CA PRO A 385 7.80 6.75 -5.20
C PRO A 385 7.86 5.27 -5.59
N LEU A 386 7.15 4.83 -6.64
CA LEU A 386 6.89 3.42 -6.94
C LEU A 386 7.45 2.96 -8.30
N LEU A 387 7.23 1.71 -8.68
CA LEU A 387 7.73 1.13 -9.94
C LEU A 387 6.81 1.37 -11.16
N PHE A 388 5.58 1.85 -10.94
CA PHE A 388 4.59 2.09 -12.00
C PHE A 388 4.14 3.56 -11.99
N ASP A 389 3.99 4.16 -13.17
CA ASP A 389 3.64 5.57 -13.32
C ASP A 389 2.14 5.85 -13.09
N VAL A 390 1.72 7.11 -13.27
CA VAL A 390 0.31 7.52 -13.18
C VAL A 390 -0.61 6.83 -14.21
N ASN A 391 -0.04 6.22 -15.25
CA ASN A 391 -0.71 5.51 -16.34
C ASN A 391 -0.58 3.98 -16.22
N LEU A 392 -0.10 3.47 -15.08
CA LEU A 392 0.14 2.04 -14.80
C LEU A 392 1.27 1.39 -15.64
N GLN A 393 2.13 2.20 -16.25
CA GLN A 393 3.26 1.76 -17.07
C GLN A 393 4.52 1.54 -16.23
N ARG A 394 5.34 0.55 -16.62
CA ARG A 394 6.59 0.18 -15.94
C ARG A 394 7.65 1.29 -16.09
N LYS A 395 7.97 1.98 -14.99
CA LYS A 395 8.99 3.04 -14.93
C LYS A 395 10.41 2.48 -15.13
N GLN A 396 11.40 3.35 -15.35
CA GLN A 396 12.81 2.94 -15.40
C GLN A 396 13.26 2.11 -14.18
N ALA A 397 12.77 2.46 -12.99
CA ALA A 397 13.01 1.71 -11.76
C ALA A 397 12.51 0.24 -11.79
N TYR A 398 11.39 -0.05 -12.48
CA TYR A 398 10.92 -1.44 -12.67
C TYR A 398 11.98 -2.30 -13.38
N TRP A 399 12.58 -1.75 -14.42
CA TRP A 399 13.60 -2.45 -15.21
C TRP A 399 14.92 -2.60 -14.45
N ALA A 400 15.27 -1.60 -13.62
CA ALA A 400 16.43 -1.64 -12.75
C ALA A 400 16.34 -2.72 -11.65
N VAL A 401 15.13 -3.11 -11.23
CA VAL A 401 14.93 -4.24 -10.28
C VAL A 401 14.69 -5.59 -10.94
N THR A 402 14.62 -5.69 -12.27
CA THR A 402 14.36 -6.95 -13.01
C THR A 402 15.49 -7.42 -13.92
N ARG A 403 16.49 -6.56 -14.18
CA ARG A 403 17.72 -6.90 -14.94
C ARG A 403 18.88 -7.14 -13.95
N PHE A 404 19.06 -8.39 -13.53
CA PHE A 404 20.07 -8.84 -12.57
C PHE A 404 20.45 -10.31 -12.79
#